data_AF-A0A959QNB5-F1
#
_entry.id   AF-A0A959QNB5-F1
#
_cell.length_a   1.000
_cell.length_b   1.000
_cell.length_c   1.000
_cell.angle_alpha   90.00
_cell.angle_beta   90.00
_cell.angle_gamma   90.00
#
_symmetry.space_group_name_H-M   'P 1'
#
loop_
_entity.id
_entity.type
_entity.pdbx_description
1 polymer ?
#
loop_
_entity_poly.entity_id
_entity_poly.type
_entity_poly.pdbx_seq_one_letter_code
_entity_poly.pdbx_strand_id
1 'polypeptide(L)'
;CHNLQIEDPDLTVASPEARLSYVSEKGLPFLQGTTLYGAINRTSFYNGDYYKKYGELVETARHDIRNAIQLCATECAQGRALEPWEMESIMAYFWDIGFRMSDLDLNEKERERIKNASSDEEKLYARELIKSKYLSGSPATFVPPPADRNVGTGLSGNYESGKKIYELSCLHCHLQERYSFFDLEKNNMSVDFLRNKMATYSSYSIYQVIRWGVPSYSGRTSYMPQYPLEKLSDQQLADLREFLEKGY
;
A
#
# COMPACT_ATOMS: atom_id res chain seq x y z
N CYS A 1 2.76 -1.42 -7.94
CA CYS A 1 2.97 -1.18 -6.49
C CYS A 1 1.88 -0.33 -5.82
N HIS A 2 1.21 0.58 -6.54
CA HIS A 2 0.19 1.48 -5.97
C HIS A 2 -1.10 1.38 -6.77
N ASN A 3 -2.25 1.52 -6.11
CA ASN A 3 -3.52 1.76 -6.79
C ASN A 3 -3.61 3.17 -7.37
N LEU A 4 -4.44 3.34 -8.41
CA LEU A 4 -4.77 4.64 -9.02
C LEU A 4 -6.18 5.13 -8.65
N GLN A 5 -6.92 4.33 -7.88
CA GLN A 5 -8.27 4.62 -7.39
C GLN A 5 -8.27 4.63 -5.85
N ILE A 6 -9.33 5.16 -5.24
CA ILE A 6 -9.53 5.07 -3.79
C ILE A 6 -9.52 3.59 -3.39
N GLU A 7 -8.75 3.25 -2.36
CA GLU A 7 -8.66 1.89 -1.80
C GLU A 7 -9.12 1.83 -0.35
N ASP A 8 -9.17 2.97 0.33
CA ASP A 8 -9.58 3.09 1.73
C ASP A 8 -11.04 3.56 1.81
N PRO A 9 -11.95 2.81 2.46
CA PRO A 9 -13.34 3.23 2.62
C PRO A 9 -13.50 4.45 3.54
N ASP A 10 -12.57 4.62 4.48
CA ASP A 10 -12.45 5.79 5.34
C ASP A 10 -11.05 6.39 5.15
N LEU A 11 -11.00 7.61 4.59
CA LEU A 11 -9.74 8.27 4.28
C LEU A 11 -8.98 8.75 5.54
N THR A 12 -9.62 8.76 6.71
CA THR A 12 -9.05 9.24 7.98
C THR A 12 -8.32 8.15 8.76
N VAL A 13 -8.42 6.88 8.36
CA VAL A 13 -7.83 5.75 9.07
C VAL A 13 -7.15 4.78 8.10
N ALA A 14 -5.96 4.33 8.45
CA ALA A 14 -5.26 3.29 7.70
C ALA A 14 -5.62 1.90 8.24
N SER A 15 -6.81 1.39 7.90
CA SER A 15 -7.26 0.04 8.32
C SER A 15 -6.97 -1.01 7.23
N PRO A 16 -6.08 -1.98 7.48
CA PRO A 16 -5.81 -3.05 6.52
C PRO A 16 -7.00 -3.98 6.29
N GLU A 17 -7.80 -4.28 7.32
CA GLU A 17 -8.98 -5.14 7.23
C GLU A 17 -10.11 -4.49 6.42
N ALA A 18 -10.41 -3.20 6.69
CA ALA A 18 -11.41 -2.46 5.94
C ALA A 18 -11.00 -2.31 4.47
N ARG A 19 -9.71 -2.05 4.21
CA ARG A 19 -9.15 -1.96 2.86
C ARG A 19 -9.33 -3.27 2.08
N LEU A 20 -8.98 -4.42 2.66
CA LEU A 20 -9.11 -5.72 1.97
C LEU A 20 -10.56 -5.98 1.52
N SER A 21 -11.51 -5.68 2.41
CA SER A 21 -12.94 -5.83 2.09
C SER A 21 -13.36 -4.88 0.96
N TYR A 22 -12.98 -3.60 1.08
CA TYR A 22 -13.31 -2.58 0.09
C TYR A 22 -12.73 -2.88 -1.31
N VAL A 23 -11.43 -3.20 -1.40
CA VAL A 23 -10.79 -3.49 -2.69
C VAL A 23 -11.35 -4.77 -3.31
N SER A 24 -11.71 -5.76 -2.49
CA SER A 24 -12.38 -6.98 -2.97
C SER A 24 -13.74 -6.68 -3.60
N GLU A 25 -14.56 -5.83 -2.98
CA GLU A 25 -15.87 -5.43 -3.51
C GLU A 25 -15.75 -4.59 -4.78
N LYS A 26 -14.69 -3.79 -4.89
CA LYS A 26 -14.44 -2.90 -6.04
C LYS A 26 -13.63 -3.54 -7.17
N GLY A 27 -13.14 -4.77 -6.99
CA GLY A 27 -12.27 -5.44 -7.97
C GLY A 27 -10.90 -4.76 -8.12
N LEU A 28 -10.41 -4.11 -7.06
CA LEU A 28 -9.10 -3.47 -7.01
C LEU A 28 -8.05 -4.41 -6.39
N PRO A 29 -6.77 -4.31 -6.79
CA PRO A 29 -5.73 -5.11 -6.17
C PRO A 29 -5.38 -4.61 -4.76
N PHE A 30 -4.86 -5.51 -3.92
CA PHE A 30 -4.45 -5.25 -2.55
C PHE A 30 -2.92 -5.09 -2.46
N LEU A 31 -2.45 -3.86 -2.59
CA LEU A 31 -1.03 -3.55 -2.86
C LEU A 31 -0.29 -2.99 -1.64
N GLN A 32 1.04 -3.07 -1.69
CA GLN A 32 1.97 -2.63 -0.64
C GLN A 32 2.01 -1.11 -0.48
N GLY A 33 1.98 -0.40 -1.60
CA GLY A 33 2.10 1.04 -1.63
C GLY A 33 0.75 1.72 -1.41
N THR A 34 0.76 2.87 -0.75
CA THR A 34 -0.45 3.71 -0.64
C THR A 34 -0.96 4.12 -2.01
N THR A 35 -2.27 4.05 -2.24
CA THR A 35 -2.88 4.60 -3.48
C THR A 35 -2.35 6.00 -3.84
N LEU A 36 -2.12 6.20 -5.14
CA LEU A 36 -1.75 7.49 -5.72
C LEU A 36 -2.96 8.42 -5.84
N TYR A 37 -4.19 7.91 -5.75
CA TYR A 37 -5.38 8.74 -5.66
C TYR A 37 -5.31 9.62 -4.40
N GLY A 38 -5.50 10.93 -4.57
CA GLY A 38 -5.37 11.92 -3.51
C GLY A 38 -3.93 12.16 -3.03
N ALA A 39 -2.89 11.63 -3.70
CA ALA A 39 -1.51 11.85 -3.29
C ALA A 39 -1.12 13.34 -3.26
N ILE A 40 -1.67 14.13 -4.19
CA ILE A 40 -1.45 15.58 -4.25
C ILE A 40 -2.03 16.34 -3.03
N ASN A 41 -3.04 15.77 -2.37
CA ASN A 41 -3.70 16.38 -1.21
C ASN A 41 -2.94 16.13 0.10
N ARG A 42 -2.04 15.13 0.12
CA ARG A 42 -1.23 14.75 1.28
C ARG A 42 -0.03 15.67 1.44
N THR A 43 0.44 15.82 2.68
CA THR A 43 1.55 16.71 3.04
C THR A 43 2.74 15.96 3.65
N SER A 44 2.63 14.64 3.81
CA SER A 44 3.69 13.82 4.39
C SER A 44 3.85 12.47 3.69
N PHE A 45 5.07 12.17 3.25
CA PHE A 45 5.43 10.99 2.46
C PHE A 45 6.51 10.17 3.17
N TYR A 46 6.58 8.87 2.85
CA TYR A 46 7.56 7.94 3.44
C TYR A 46 7.62 8.06 4.99
N ASN A 47 6.45 7.93 5.62
CA ASN A 47 6.30 8.13 7.06
C ASN A 47 6.76 6.91 7.87
N GLY A 48 6.87 7.09 9.18
CA GLY A 48 7.20 6.01 10.11
C GLY A 48 8.50 5.29 9.73
N ASP A 49 8.41 3.97 9.60
CA ASP A 49 9.56 3.09 9.45
C ASP A 49 10.22 3.12 8.08
N TYR A 50 9.70 3.89 7.12
CA TYR A 50 10.43 4.15 5.87
C TYR A 50 11.82 4.77 6.11
N TYR A 51 12.02 5.47 7.23
CA TYR A 51 13.37 5.91 7.64
C TYR A 51 14.32 4.75 7.90
N LYS A 52 13.86 3.64 8.48
CA LYS A 52 14.69 2.44 8.69
C LYS A 52 15.17 1.83 7.37
N LYS A 53 14.43 2.06 6.28
CA LYS A 53 14.76 1.52 4.95
C LYS A 53 15.63 2.47 4.12
N TYR A 54 15.29 3.75 4.09
CA TYR A 54 15.90 4.73 3.18
C TYR A 54 16.83 5.75 3.87
N GLY A 55 16.92 5.74 5.20
CA GLY A 55 17.81 6.63 5.96
C GLY A 55 17.53 8.11 5.71
N GLU A 56 18.56 8.91 5.54
CA GLU A 56 18.42 10.36 5.36
C GLU A 56 17.73 10.76 4.04
N LEU A 57 17.66 9.86 3.05
CA LEU A 57 16.96 10.11 1.79
C LEU A 57 15.48 10.47 2.00
N VAL A 58 14.90 10.03 3.12
CA VAL A 58 13.50 10.29 3.43
C VAL A 58 13.27 11.73 3.85
N GLU A 59 14.26 12.42 4.40
CA GLU A 59 14.09 13.74 5.01
C GLU A 59 13.69 14.78 3.98
N THR A 60 14.34 14.76 2.80
CA THR A 60 14.02 15.67 1.68
C THR A 60 12.71 15.30 1.00
N ALA A 61 12.32 14.02 1.02
CA ALA A 61 11.07 13.51 0.46
C ALA A 61 9.86 13.72 1.38
N ARG A 62 10.06 13.80 2.69
CA ARG A 62 8.98 13.68 3.68
C ARG A 62 7.91 14.76 3.52
N HIS A 63 8.31 15.98 3.20
CA HIS A 63 7.39 17.12 3.08
C HIS A 63 7.37 17.74 1.67
N ASP A 64 7.88 17.00 0.69
CA ASP A 64 7.93 17.44 -0.70
C ASP A 64 7.54 16.29 -1.63
N ILE A 65 6.36 16.39 -2.24
CA ILE A 65 5.83 15.37 -3.14
C ILE A 65 6.74 15.14 -4.35
N ARG A 66 7.45 16.16 -4.84
CA ARG A 66 8.34 16.03 -5.98
C ARG A 66 9.57 15.21 -5.60
N ASN A 67 10.16 15.50 -4.44
CA ASN A 67 11.25 14.68 -3.91
C ASN A 67 10.78 13.25 -3.56
N ALA A 68 9.54 13.08 -3.08
CA ALA A 68 8.97 11.76 -2.86
C ALA A 68 8.80 10.96 -4.16
N ILE A 69 8.29 11.58 -5.22
CA ILE A 69 8.21 10.97 -6.56
C ILE A 69 9.62 10.62 -7.04
N GLN A 70 10.59 11.52 -6.84
CA GLN A 70 11.96 11.32 -7.27
C GLN A 70 12.63 10.14 -6.56
N LEU A 71 12.46 10.05 -5.23
CA LEU A 71 12.93 8.93 -4.42
C LEU A 71 12.29 7.61 -4.88
N CYS A 72 11.00 7.63 -5.23
CA CYS A 72 10.32 6.45 -5.75
C CYS A 72 10.92 6.01 -7.08
N ALA A 73 11.16 6.95 -8.00
CA ALA A 73 11.71 6.66 -9.31
C ALA A 73 13.11 6.03 -9.25
N THR A 74 13.98 6.50 -8.34
CA THR A 74 15.36 6.02 -8.25
C THR A 74 15.54 4.83 -7.31
N GLU A 75 14.87 4.82 -6.16
CA GLU A 75 15.10 3.79 -5.12
C GLU A 75 14.07 2.67 -5.14
N CYS A 76 12.79 3.00 -5.34
CA CYS A 76 11.72 1.99 -5.34
C CYS A 76 11.62 1.29 -6.70
N ALA A 77 11.50 2.07 -7.77
CA ALA A 77 11.38 1.57 -9.13
C ALA A 77 12.73 1.21 -9.76
N GLN A 78 13.83 1.65 -9.14
CA GLN A 78 15.20 1.37 -9.59
C GLN A 78 15.45 1.87 -11.01
N GLY A 79 14.81 2.99 -11.33
CA GLY A 79 14.96 3.72 -12.59
C GLY A 79 16.00 4.81 -12.48
N ARG A 80 15.86 5.83 -13.33
CA ARG A 80 16.71 7.03 -13.33
C ARG A 80 16.03 8.20 -12.64
N ALA A 81 16.81 9.25 -12.41
CA ALA A 81 16.26 10.56 -12.07
C ALA A 81 15.26 11.02 -13.15
N LEU A 82 14.15 11.62 -12.73
CA LEU A 82 13.14 12.11 -13.66
C LEU A 82 13.56 13.46 -14.21
N GLU A 83 13.35 13.66 -15.51
CA GLU A 83 13.52 14.96 -16.12
C GLU A 83 12.39 15.90 -15.66
N PRO A 84 12.59 17.22 -15.68
CA PRO A 84 11.58 18.17 -15.20
C PRO A 84 10.21 18.00 -15.88
N TRP A 85 10.18 17.73 -17.18
CA TRP A 85 8.93 17.54 -17.93
C TRP A 85 8.20 16.24 -17.56
N GLU A 86 8.93 15.19 -17.16
CA GLU A 86 8.33 13.93 -16.68
C GLU A 86 7.69 14.14 -15.31
N MET A 87 8.38 14.86 -14.43
CA MET A 87 7.83 15.26 -13.14
C MET A 87 6.56 16.10 -13.31
N GLU A 88 6.54 17.10 -14.19
CA GLU A 88 5.32 17.88 -14.45
C GLU A 88 4.18 17.02 -15.00
N SER A 89 4.49 16.02 -15.84
CA SER A 89 3.48 15.10 -16.38
C SER A 89 2.86 14.25 -15.27
N ILE A 90 3.67 13.74 -14.33
CA ILE A 90 3.19 12.99 -13.16
C ILE A 90 2.36 13.90 -12.25
N MET A 91 2.84 15.12 -11.98
CA MET A 91 2.11 16.09 -11.14
C MET A 91 0.76 16.46 -11.75
N ALA A 92 0.70 16.72 -13.06
CA ALA A 92 -0.54 16.97 -13.77
C ALA A 92 -1.53 15.80 -13.63
N TYR A 93 -1.04 14.57 -13.74
CA TYR A 93 -1.87 13.38 -13.52
C TYR A 93 -2.34 13.25 -12.06
N PHE A 94 -1.48 13.52 -11.08
CA PHE A 94 -1.87 13.49 -9.66
C PHE A 94 -2.92 14.54 -9.29
N TRP A 95 -2.91 15.70 -9.97
CA TRP A 95 -3.99 16.68 -9.86
C TRP A 95 -5.33 16.15 -10.40
N ASP A 96 -5.31 15.39 -11.50
CA ASP A 96 -6.53 14.78 -12.08
C ASP A 96 -7.16 13.73 -11.14
N ILE A 97 -6.31 12.95 -10.46
CA ILE A 97 -6.74 11.94 -9.47
C ILE A 97 -6.68 12.43 -8.02
N GLY A 98 -6.74 13.75 -7.80
CA GLY A 98 -6.83 14.34 -6.47
C GLY A 98 -8.18 14.07 -5.79
N PHE A 99 -8.22 14.17 -4.46
CA PHE A 99 -9.47 14.06 -3.71
C PHE A 99 -10.47 15.14 -4.13
N ARG A 100 -11.71 14.72 -4.31
CA ARG A 100 -12.87 15.58 -4.60
C ARG A 100 -13.70 15.78 -3.34
N MET A 101 -14.51 16.84 -3.30
CA MET A 101 -15.44 17.09 -2.19
C MET A 101 -16.48 15.98 -1.98
N SER A 102 -16.73 15.17 -3.02
CA SER A 102 -17.57 13.97 -2.95
C SER A 102 -16.91 12.80 -2.24
N ASP A 103 -15.58 12.78 -2.21
CA ASP A 103 -14.80 11.67 -1.65
C ASP A 103 -14.66 11.82 -0.12
N LEU A 104 -14.87 13.03 0.39
CA LEU A 104 -14.79 13.35 1.81
C LEU A 104 -16.12 13.08 2.51
N ASP A 105 -16.06 12.41 3.65
CA ASP A 105 -17.22 12.16 4.52
C ASP A 105 -17.63 13.42 5.28
N LEU A 106 -18.29 14.32 4.55
CA LEU A 106 -18.82 15.59 5.03
C LEU A 106 -20.32 15.48 5.24
N ASN A 107 -20.78 15.83 6.44
CA ASN A 107 -22.20 15.99 6.72
C ASN A 107 -22.74 17.32 6.17
N GLU A 108 -24.06 17.49 6.14
CA GLU A 108 -24.69 18.67 5.52
C GLU A 108 -24.23 19.99 6.15
N LYS A 109 -24.11 20.05 7.48
CA LYS A 109 -23.66 21.26 8.18
C LYS A 109 -22.21 21.60 7.82
N GLU A 110 -21.35 20.60 7.71
CA GLU A 110 -19.96 20.77 7.28
C GLU A 110 -19.90 21.28 5.83
N ARG A 111 -20.73 20.71 4.92
CA ARG A 111 -20.81 21.15 3.52
C ARG A 111 -21.28 22.59 3.41
N GLU A 112 -22.35 22.96 4.11
CA GLU A 112 -22.85 24.34 4.14
C GLU A 112 -21.78 25.31 4.69
N ARG A 113 -21.10 24.91 5.77
CA ARG A 113 -20.07 25.76 6.39
C ARG A 113 -18.87 25.96 5.47
N ILE A 114 -18.45 24.94 4.72
CA ILE A 114 -17.39 25.07 3.71
C ILE A 114 -17.86 25.97 2.56
N LYS A 115 -19.09 25.79 2.07
CA LYS A 115 -19.65 26.56 0.94
C LYS A 115 -19.81 28.04 1.27
N ASN A 116 -20.20 28.37 2.50
CA ASN A 116 -20.49 29.73 2.92
C ASN A 116 -19.29 30.46 3.54
N ALA A 117 -18.11 29.82 3.62
CA ALA A 117 -16.91 30.42 4.19
C ALA A 117 -16.47 31.65 3.37
N SER A 118 -16.57 32.84 3.97
CA SER A 118 -16.38 34.11 3.25
C SER A 118 -15.24 34.94 3.84
N SER A 119 -15.15 34.98 5.18
CA SER A 119 -14.05 35.62 5.90
C SER A 119 -12.80 34.72 5.92
N ASP A 120 -11.65 35.32 6.21
CA ASP A 120 -10.39 34.57 6.27
C ASP A 120 -10.37 33.55 7.41
N GLU A 121 -11.02 33.85 8.54
CA GLU A 121 -11.19 32.92 9.66
C GLU A 121 -12.07 31.72 9.26
N GLU A 122 -13.19 31.96 8.57
CA GLU A 122 -14.05 30.89 8.09
C GLU A 122 -13.37 30.03 7.03
N LYS A 123 -12.59 30.63 6.12
CA LYS A 123 -11.81 29.91 5.11
C LYS A 123 -10.72 29.05 5.76
N LEU A 124 -10.06 29.58 6.80
CA LEU A 124 -9.09 28.82 7.57
C LEU A 124 -9.76 27.62 8.24
N TYR A 125 -10.88 27.82 8.91
CA TYR A 125 -11.65 26.74 9.51
C TYR A 125 -12.08 25.70 8.47
N ALA A 126 -12.62 26.13 7.33
CA ALA A 126 -13.04 25.25 6.25
C ALA A 126 -11.87 24.41 5.72
N ARG A 127 -10.68 25.01 5.57
CA ARG A 127 -9.47 24.30 5.16
C ARG A 127 -9.04 23.24 6.17
N GLU A 128 -9.04 23.56 7.46
CA GLU A 128 -8.67 22.59 8.50
C GLU A 128 -9.73 21.49 8.65
N LEU A 129 -11.01 21.81 8.47
CA LEU A 129 -12.09 20.83 8.38
C LEU A 129 -11.92 19.89 7.19
N ILE A 130 -11.58 20.39 6.00
CA ILE A 130 -11.31 19.54 4.83
C ILE A 130 -10.12 18.62 5.10
N LYS A 131 -9.02 19.16 5.64
CA LYS A 131 -7.82 18.39 5.96
C LYS A 131 -8.05 17.31 7.03
N SER A 132 -9.02 17.47 7.92
CA SER A 132 -9.33 16.45 8.92
C SER A 132 -10.08 15.24 8.34
N LYS A 133 -10.59 15.33 7.11
CA LYS A 133 -11.33 14.26 6.42
C LYS A 133 -10.45 13.29 5.66
N TYR A 134 -9.12 13.41 5.77
CA TYR A 134 -8.19 12.43 5.22
C TYR A 134 -6.85 12.45 5.97
N LEU A 135 -6.12 11.34 5.95
CA LEU A 135 -4.77 11.28 6.50
C LEU A 135 -3.80 12.13 5.68
N SER A 136 -3.08 13.03 6.35
CA SER A 136 -2.04 13.88 5.75
C SER A 136 -0.84 13.09 5.22
N GLY A 137 -0.66 11.84 5.69
CA GLY A 137 0.33 10.89 5.22
C GLY A 137 -0.02 9.47 5.67
N SER A 138 0.49 8.46 4.98
CA SER A 138 0.24 7.07 5.36
C SER A 138 1.21 6.59 6.44
N PRO A 139 0.74 6.12 7.60
CA PRO A 139 1.59 5.46 8.57
C PRO A 139 2.19 4.18 7.99
N ALA A 140 3.37 3.81 8.48
CA ALA A 140 4.05 2.59 8.08
C ALA A 140 4.88 2.06 9.25
N THR A 141 4.52 0.86 9.70
CA THR A 141 5.22 0.11 10.74
C THR A 141 5.77 -1.17 10.13
N PHE A 142 7.09 -1.33 10.14
CA PHE A 142 7.75 -2.54 9.65
C PHE A 142 8.07 -3.46 10.83
N VAL A 143 7.66 -4.71 10.70
CA VAL A 143 7.94 -5.77 11.67
C VAL A 143 8.73 -6.88 11.00
N PRO A 144 9.63 -7.58 11.72
CA PRO A 144 10.31 -8.74 11.17
C PRO A 144 9.32 -9.89 10.89
N PRO A 145 9.72 -10.89 10.08
CA PRO A 145 9.04 -12.17 10.00
C PRO A 145 8.89 -12.79 11.39
N PRO A 146 7.87 -13.65 11.63
CA PRO A 146 7.74 -14.34 12.91
C PRO A 146 9.00 -15.12 13.29
N ALA A 147 9.31 -15.11 14.59
CA ALA A 147 10.50 -15.76 15.13
C ALA A 147 10.48 -17.28 14.84
N ASP A 148 9.32 -17.92 15.08
CA ASP A 148 9.04 -19.28 14.63
C ASP A 148 8.05 -19.26 13.46
N ARG A 149 8.54 -19.56 12.27
CA ARG A 149 7.74 -19.56 11.04
C ARG A 149 6.84 -20.79 10.91
N ASN A 150 7.02 -21.83 11.72
CA ASN A 150 6.05 -22.93 11.79
C ASN A 150 4.80 -22.50 12.58
N VAL A 151 4.94 -21.57 13.53
CA VAL A 151 3.82 -20.97 14.28
C VAL A 151 3.25 -19.75 13.56
N GLY A 152 4.04 -19.07 12.74
CA GLY A 152 3.60 -17.87 12.04
C GLY A 152 3.33 -16.75 13.06
N THR A 153 2.28 -15.96 12.87
CA THR A 153 1.96 -14.86 13.79
C THR A 153 1.30 -15.32 15.10
N GLY A 154 0.98 -16.62 15.24
CA GLY A 154 0.29 -17.17 16.42
C GLY A 154 -1.21 -16.88 16.49
N LEU A 155 -1.77 -16.22 15.47
CA LEU A 155 -3.20 -15.91 15.36
C LEU A 155 -3.94 -17.02 14.58
N SER A 156 -5.24 -17.17 14.84
CA SER A 156 -6.11 -18.04 14.05
C SER A 156 -6.51 -17.33 12.76
N GLY A 157 -6.32 -17.97 11.60
CA GLY A 157 -6.58 -17.37 10.30
C GLY A 157 -8.01 -17.61 9.80
N ASN A 158 -8.45 -16.75 8.88
CA ASN A 158 -9.67 -16.88 8.10
C ASN A 158 -9.34 -17.27 6.65
N TYR A 159 -9.85 -18.43 6.22
CA TYR A 159 -9.63 -18.97 4.88
C TYR A 159 -10.06 -18.02 3.75
N GLU A 160 -11.26 -17.43 3.85
CA GLU A 160 -11.81 -16.56 2.80
C GLU A 160 -11.04 -15.25 2.68
N SER A 161 -10.66 -14.66 3.81
CA SER A 161 -9.77 -13.49 3.83
C SER A 161 -8.40 -13.83 3.22
N GLY A 162 -7.85 -15.00 3.55
CA GLY A 162 -6.59 -15.48 3.00
C GLY A 162 -6.62 -15.66 1.49
N LYS A 163 -7.71 -16.24 0.98
CA LYS A 163 -7.95 -16.40 -0.45
C LYS A 163 -8.02 -15.04 -1.16
N LYS A 164 -8.73 -14.06 -0.58
CA LYS A 164 -8.77 -12.69 -1.10
C LYS A 164 -7.38 -12.06 -1.16
N ILE A 165 -6.55 -12.24 -0.13
CA ILE A 165 -5.16 -11.74 -0.15
C ILE A 165 -4.38 -12.40 -1.28
N TYR A 166 -4.43 -13.73 -1.39
CA TYR A 166 -3.75 -14.44 -2.47
C TYR A 166 -4.15 -13.92 -3.85
N GLU A 167 -5.45 -13.78 -4.10
CA GLU A 167 -5.97 -13.38 -5.40
C GLU A 167 -5.78 -11.89 -5.73
N LEU A 168 -5.94 -11.00 -4.75
CA LEU A 168 -5.90 -9.56 -4.97
C LEU A 168 -4.51 -8.96 -4.77
N SER A 169 -3.64 -9.60 -3.99
CA SER A 169 -2.26 -9.17 -3.75
C SER A 169 -1.27 -9.99 -4.58
N CYS A 170 -1.17 -11.30 -4.29
CA CYS A 170 -0.10 -12.12 -4.86
C CYS A 170 -0.29 -12.28 -6.38
N LEU A 171 -1.48 -12.71 -6.81
CA LEU A 171 -1.75 -12.94 -8.22
C LEU A 171 -1.77 -11.64 -9.05
N HIS A 172 -1.92 -10.46 -8.46
CA HIS A 172 -1.81 -9.21 -9.21
C HIS A 172 -0.45 -9.07 -9.91
N CYS A 173 0.63 -9.49 -9.24
CA CYS A 173 1.98 -9.43 -9.78
C CYS A 173 2.47 -10.76 -10.37
N HIS A 174 2.07 -11.87 -9.74
CA HIS A 174 2.63 -13.18 -10.03
C HIS A 174 1.85 -13.98 -11.07
N LEU A 175 0.57 -13.66 -11.35
CA LEU A 175 -0.20 -14.39 -12.36
C LEU A 175 0.34 -14.09 -13.75
N GLN A 176 0.68 -15.15 -14.49
CA GLN A 176 1.23 -15.07 -15.85
C GLN A 176 2.47 -14.18 -15.90
N GLU A 177 3.24 -14.16 -14.81
CA GLU A 177 4.46 -13.39 -14.66
C GLU A 177 4.33 -11.88 -14.95
N ARG A 178 3.12 -11.31 -14.75
CA ARG A 178 2.77 -9.95 -15.19
C ARG A 178 3.78 -8.88 -14.75
N TYR A 179 4.23 -8.95 -13.50
CA TYR A 179 5.22 -8.01 -12.93
C TYR A 179 6.35 -8.73 -12.17
N SER A 180 6.40 -10.05 -12.23
CA SER A 180 7.32 -10.90 -11.48
C SER A 180 7.69 -12.14 -12.28
N PHE A 181 8.96 -12.53 -12.29
CA PHE A 181 9.43 -13.77 -12.93
C PHE A 181 9.15 -15.04 -12.10
N PHE A 182 8.21 -14.97 -11.16
CA PHE A 182 7.80 -16.11 -10.35
C PHE A 182 6.30 -16.29 -10.54
N ASP A 183 5.92 -17.26 -11.36
CA ASP A 183 4.53 -17.49 -11.71
C ASP A 183 3.75 -18.14 -10.56
N LEU A 184 2.53 -17.65 -10.35
CA LEU A 184 1.55 -18.21 -9.43
C LEU A 184 0.18 -18.22 -10.11
N GLU A 185 -0.57 -19.29 -9.93
CA GLU A 185 -1.88 -19.47 -10.55
C GLU A 185 -2.99 -19.78 -9.53
N LYS A 186 -4.24 -19.72 -9.98
CA LYS A 186 -5.41 -20.15 -9.22
C LYS A 186 -5.54 -21.69 -9.18
N ASN A 187 -4.53 -22.37 -8.65
CA ASN A 187 -4.51 -23.83 -8.61
C ASN A 187 -3.77 -24.35 -7.36
N ASN A 188 -3.97 -25.65 -7.07
CA ASN A 188 -3.35 -26.29 -5.91
C ASN A 188 -1.83 -26.43 -6.03
N MET A 189 -1.26 -26.49 -7.23
CA MET A 189 0.20 -26.60 -7.41
C MET A 189 0.93 -25.35 -6.90
N SER A 190 0.45 -24.16 -7.25
CA SER A 190 1.01 -22.89 -6.78
C SER A 190 0.81 -22.71 -5.27
N VAL A 191 -0.38 -23.07 -4.76
CA VAL A 191 -0.69 -23.00 -3.33
C VAL A 191 0.18 -23.97 -2.53
N ASP A 192 0.31 -25.22 -2.97
CA ASP A 192 1.15 -26.25 -2.32
C ASP A 192 2.63 -25.85 -2.33
N PHE A 193 3.12 -25.23 -3.40
CA PHE A 193 4.48 -24.71 -3.44
C PHE A 193 4.70 -23.68 -2.33
N LEU A 194 3.82 -22.68 -2.21
CA LEU A 194 3.92 -21.66 -1.18
C LEU A 194 3.75 -22.26 0.22
N ARG A 195 2.81 -23.18 0.43
CA ARG A 195 2.64 -23.91 1.70
C ARG A 195 3.92 -24.62 2.10
N ASN A 196 4.57 -25.32 1.18
CA ASN A 196 5.80 -26.06 1.47
C ASN A 196 7.00 -25.15 1.72
N LYS A 197 6.96 -23.89 1.27
CA LYS A 197 8.04 -22.91 1.44
C LYS A 197 7.79 -21.88 2.54
N MET A 198 6.55 -21.72 3.00
CA MET A 198 6.15 -20.62 3.89
C MET A 198 7.04 -20.54 5.13
N ALA A 199 7.34 -21.67 5.77
CA ALA A 199 8.12 -21.72 7.01
C ALA A 199 9.65 -21.69 6.81
N THR A 200 10.13 -21.72 5.57
CA THR A 200 11.57 -21.80 5.28
C THR A 200 12.28 -20.46 5.42
N TYR A 201 13.61 -20.49 5.54
CA TYR A 201 14.41 -19.27 5.41
C TYR A 201 14.81 -19.05 3.94
N SER A 202 13.88 -18.54 3.12
CA SER A 202 14.13 -18.32 1.69
C SER A 202 13.28 -17.19 1.10
N SER A 203 13.64 -16.73 -0.10
CA SER A 203 12.85 -15.78 -0.91
C SER A 203 11.52 -16.34 -1.42
N TYR A 204 11.16 -17.57 -1.07
CA TYR A 204 9.83 -18.16 -1.32
C TYR A 204 8.96 -18.22 -0.06
N SER A 205 9.51 -17.85 1.11
CA SER A 205 8.74 -17.76 2.35
C SER A 205 7.84 -16.53 2.31
N ILE A 206 6.53 -16.74 2.41
CA ILE A 206 5.56 -15.63 2.51
C ILE A 206 5.89 -14.71 3.67
N TYR A 207 6.37 -15.24 4.80
CA TYR A 207 6.74 -14.43 5.96
C TYR A 207 7.91 -13.50 5.67
N GLN A 208 8.93 -13.99 4.93
CA GLN A 208 10.08 -13.16 4.58
C GLN A 208 9.70 -12.10 3.56
N VAL A 209 9.13 -12.50 2.43
CA VAL A 209 8.90 -11.57 1.32
C VAL A 209 7.85 -10.52 1.64
N ILE A 210 6.86 -10.85 2.48
CA ILE A 210 5.87 -9.85 2.93
C ILE A 210 6.49 -8.84 3.89
N ARG A 211 7.32 -9.28 4.85
CA ARG A 211 7.88 -8.41 5.91
C ARG A 211 9.16 -7.66 5.52
N TRP A 212 9.98 -8.24 4.66
CA TRP A 212 11.25 -7.65 4.21
C TRP A 212 11.25 -7.23 2.74
N GLY A 213 10.22 -7.62 1.98
CA GLY A 213 10.21 -7.42 0.53
C GLY A 213 11.22 -8.31 -0.18
N VAL A 214 11.35 -8.10 -1.49
CA VAL A 214 12.38 -8.70 -2.34
C VAL A 214 13.05 -7.56 -3.09
N PRO A 215 14.34 -7.26 -2.84
CA PRO A 215 15.05 -6.23 -3.57
C PRO A 215 15.27 -6.65 -5.02
N SER A 216 15.39 -5.67 -5.90
CA SER A 216 15.91 -5.90 -7.25
C SER A 216 17.42 -6.10 -7.22
N TYR A 217 17.92 -6.90 -8.15
CA TYR A 217 19.36 -7.11 -8.35
C TYR A 217 19.73 -6.79 -9.80
N SER A 218 21.01 -6.53 -10.07
CA SER A 218 21.50 -6.40 -11.45
C SER A 218 21.18 -7.68 -12.23
N GLY A 219 20.46 -7.54 -13.36
CA GLY A 219 19.96 -8.66 -14.16
C GLY A 219 18.61 -9.25 -13.71
N ARG A 220 18.07 -8.85 -12.55
CA ARG A 220 16.71 -9.20 -12.09
C ARG A 220 16.02 -7.98 -11.49
N THR A 221 15.30 -7.26 -12.34
CA THR A 221 14.64 -5.99 -12.00
C THR A 221 13.31 -6.17 -11.24
N SER A 222 12.83 -7.39 -11.05
CA SER A 222 11.61 -7.64 -10.27
C SER A 222 11.81 -7.21 -8.82
N TYR A 223 11.02 -6.23 -8.38
CA TYR A 223 11.04 -5.69 -7.02
C TYR A 223 9.69 -5.93 -6.33
N MET A 224 9.73 -6.45 -5.10
CA MET A 224 8.56 -6.54 -4.24
C MET A 224 8.79 -5.62 -3.03
N PRO A 225 8.02 -4.54 -2.87
CA PRO A 225 8.06 -3.74 -1.64
C PRO A 225 7.65 -4.59 -0.43
N GLN A 226 8.12 -4.20 0.75
CA GLN A 226 7.63 -4.78 2.00
C GLN A 226 6.26 -4.21 2.37
N TYR A 227 5.41 -5.04 2.98
CA TYR A 227 4.13 -4.62 3.54
C TYR A 227 4.32 -4.07 4.96
N PRO A 228 3.99 -2.79 5.22
CA PRO A 228 3.80 -2.32 6.58
C PRO A 228 2.54 -2.96 7.20
N LEU A 229 2.45 -2.96 8.54
CA LEU A 229 1.29 -3.50 9.26
C LEU A 229 -0.03 -2.84 8.86
N GLU A 230 0.01 -1.56 8.51
CA GLU A 230 -1.15 -0.78 8.08
C GLU A 230 -1.61 -1.15 6.67
N LYS A 231 -0.82 -1.92 5.92
CA LYS A 231 -1.15 -2.46 4.60
C LYS A 231 -1.44 -3.96 4.61
N LEU A 232 -0.71 -4.75 5.39
CA LEU A 232 -1.00 -6.17 5.62
C LEU A 232 -0.70 -6.53 7.07
N SER A 233 -1.75 -6.66 7.88
CA SER A 233 -1.63 -6.89 9.33
C SER A 233 -1.13 -8.30 9.66
N ASP A 234 -0.77 -8.55 10.92
CA ASP A 234 -0.42 -9.91 11.36
C ASP A 234 -1.62 -10.87 11.29
N GLN A 235 -2.84 -10.37 11.45
CA GLN A 235 -4.05 -11.15 11.27
C GLN A 235 -4.21 -11.56 9.80
N GLN A 236 -4.04 -10.62 8.86
CA GLN A 236 -4.10 -10.93 7.43
C GLN A 236 -3.01 -11.90 6.98
N LEU A 237 -1.84 -11.86 7.62
CA LEU A 237 -0.78 -12.83 7.37
C LEU A 237 -1.15 -14.24 7.89
N ALA A 238 -1.88 -14.33 9.01
CA ALA A 238 -2.46 -15.59 9.48
C ALA A 238 -3.58 -16.09 8.56
N ASP A 239 -4.42 -15.19 8.05
CA ASP A 239 -5.47 -15.51 7.08
C ASP A 239 -4.87 -16.10 5.80
N LEU A 240 -3.83 -15.48 5.24
CA LEU A 240 -3.12 -16.01 4.08
C LEU A 240 -2.53 -17.40 4.34
N ARG A 241 -1.94 -17.61 5.52
CA ARG A 241 -1.42 -18.93 5.93
C ARG A 241 -2.55 -19.97 5.94
N GLU A 242 -3.69 -19.67 6.57
CA GLU A 242 -4.85 -20.56 6.66
C GLU A 242 -5.34 -21.00 5.26
N PHE A 243 -5.39 -20.07 4.31
CA PHE A 243 -5.71 -20.38 2.92
C PHE A 243 -4.68 -21.33 2.30
N LEU A 244 -3.38 -21.04 2.45
CA LEU A 244 -2.32 -21.88 1.89
C LEU A 244 -2.28 -23.29 2.49
N GLU A 245 -2.62 -23.44 3.77
CA GLU A 245 -2.68 -24.75 4.43
C GLU A 245 -3.84 -25.61 3.91
N LYS A 246 -5.01 -24.99 3.64
CA LYS A 246 -6.22 -25.67 3.17
C LYS A 246 -6.24 -25.96 1.67
N GLY A 247 -5.54 -25.16 0.86
CA GLY A 247 -5.54 -25.32 -0.60
C GLY A 247 -6.59 -24.47 -1.31
N TYR A 248 -6.51 -24.46 -2.65
CA TYR A 248 -7.37 -23.70 -3.55
C TYR A 248 -8.76 -24.33 -3.73
#